data_AF-U1MZP5-F1
#
_entry.id   AF-U1MZP5-F1
#
_cell.length_a   1.000
_cell.length_b   1.000
_cell.length_c   1.000
_cell.angle_alpha   90.00
_cell.angle_beta   90.00
_cell.angle_gamma   90.00
#
_symmetry.space_group_name_H-M   'P 1'
#
loop_
_entity.id
_entity.type
_entity.pdbx_description
1 polymer ?
#
loop_
_entity_poly.entity_id
_entity_poly.type
_entity_poly.pdbx_seq_one_letter_code
_entity_poly.pdbx_strand_id
1 'polypeptide(L)'
;MSRIPSDHATVTSHSLAVDQVGRTSRPQLPLDSVAPFELAPGAVLSLSLLGTQSYTQLAQTLAGAPALRSAFQTRRLARVEEPTAEDNRLADWIDGAGLAAGDRVVFDVLAAGHAYGLRAPGERVVYDSPARPDPALSDIAEKFG
;
A
#
# COMPACT_ATOMS: atom_id res chain seq x y z
N MET A 1 -20.93 -5.21 -0.56
CA MET A 1 -19.45 -5.22 -0.65
C MET A 1 -18.96 -6.52 -0.06
N SER A 2 -18.19 -7.32 -0.80
CA SER A 2 -17.56 -8.52 -0.26
C SER A 2 -16.42 -8.13 0.69
N ARG A 3 -16.17 -8.96 1.70
CA ARG A 3 -15.06 -8.78 2.66
C ARG A 3 -14.04 -9.89 2.47
N ILE A 4 -12.76 -9.55 2.58
CA ILE A 4 -11.63 -10.47 2.37
C ILE A 4 -10.82 -10.54 3.67
N PRO A 5 -10.84 -11.67 4.40
CA PRO A 5 -9.94 -11.89 5.53
C PRO A 5 -8.48 -11.89 5.10
N SER A 6 -7.57 -11.43 5.96
CA SER A 6 -6.13 -11.41 5.69
C SER A 6 -5.51 -12.79 5.50
N ASP A 7 -6.14 -13.85 6.03
CA ASP A 7 -5.73 -15.26 5.88
C ASP A 7 -6.47 -15.98 4.73
N HIS A 8 -7.22 -15.23 3.91
CA HIS A 8 -7.88 -15.77 2.74
C HIS A 8 -6.86 -16.21 1.68
N ALA A 9 -7.09 -17.35 1.01
CA ALA A 9 -6.14 -17.95 0.07
C ALA A 9 -5.76 -17.09 -1.15
N THR A 10 -6.53 -16.03 -1.43
CA THR A 10 -6.25 -15.07 -2.51
C THR A 10 -5.36 -13.92 -2.07
N VAL A 11 -5.04 -13.82 -0.77
CA VAL A 11 -4.19 -12.77 -0.21
C VAL A 11 -2.76 -13.28 -0.12
N THR A 12 -1.86 -12.60 -0.80
CA THR A 12 -0.42 -12.87 -0.69
C THR A 12 0.19 -11.87 0.28
N SER A 13 0.79 -12.36 1.37
CA SER A 13 1.42 -11.52 2.40
C SER A 13 2.92 -11.44 2.21
N HIS A 14 3.47 -10.23 2.30
CA HIS A 14 4.90 -9.95 2.25
C HIS A 14 5.35 -9.23 3.52
N SER A 15 6.55 -9.53 4.01
CA SER A 15 7.11 -8.81 5.14
C SER A 15 7.98 -7.65 4.67
N LEU A 16 7.58 -6.44 5.01
CA LEU A 16 8.33 -5.22 4.72
C LEU A 16 9.02 -4.72 5.97
N ALA A 17 10.22 -4.16 5.80
CA ALA A 17 10.88 -3.39 6.84
C ALA A 17 10.45 -1.93 6.75
N VAL A 18 10.17 -1.32 7.89
CA VAL A 18 10.01 0.12 8.02
C VAL A 18 11.39 0.75 7.86
N ASP A 19 11.48 1.75 6.99
CA ASP A 19 12.69 2.51 6.73
C ASP A 19 12.42 4.01 6.95
N GLN A 20 13.45 4.84 6.91
CA GLN A 20 13.33 6.29 7.08
C GLN A 20 14.03 7.05 5.95
N VAL A 21 13.40 8.14 5.52
CA VAL A 21 13.96 9.03 4.49
C VAL A 21 14.75 10.14 5.16
N GLY A 22 16.06 10.14 4.90
CA GLY A 22 16.96 11.24 5.24
C GLY A 22 17.00 11.58 6.73
N ARG A 23 17.42 12.80 7.05
CA ARG A 23 17.63 13.26 8.44
C ARG A 23 16.34 13.62 9.19
N THR A 24 15.19 13.66 8.50
CA THR A 24 13.90 14.08 9.06
C THR A 24 13.07 12.91 9.60
N SER A 25 13.63 11.69 9.62
CA SER A 25 13.01 10.48 10.19
C SER A 25 11.61 10.16 9.63
N ARG A 26 11.27 10.67 8.44
CA ARG A 26 9.96 10.40 7.82
C ARG A 26 9.91 8.92 7.43
N PRO A 27 8.93 8.16 7.92
CA PRO A 27 8.87 6.73 7.62
C PRO A 27 8.59 6.49 6.14
N GLN A 28 9.17 5.42 5.61
CA GLN A 28 8.85 4.87 4.30
C GLN A 28 8.81 3.34 4.37
N LEU A 29 8.06 2.73 3.46
CA LEU A 29 8.02 1.27 3.27
C LEU A 29 8.53 0.95 1.87
N PRO A 30 9.81 0.56 1.74
CA PRO A 30 10.35 0.05 0.49
C PRO A 30 9.60 -1.21 0.03
N LEU A 31 9.38 -1.32 -1.28
CA LEU A 31 8.64 -2.44 -1.91
C LEU A 31 9.56 -3.33 -2.76
N ASP A 32 10.87 -3.23 -2.58
CA ASP A 32 11.89 -4.01 -3.30
C ASP A 32 11.74 -5.52 -3.09
N SER A 33 11.32 -5.95 -1.91
CA SER A 33 11.06 -7.36 -1.58
C SER A 33 9.75 -7.91 -2.16
N VAL A 34 8.95 -7.05 -2.78
CA VAL A 34 7.64 -7.37 -3.36
C VAL A 34 7.67 -7.29 -4.90
N ALA A 35 8.86 -7.30 -5.49
CA ALA A 35 9.12 -7.23 -6.92
C ALA A 35 8.54 -8.45 -7.66
N PRO A 36 7.26 -8.38 -8.08
CA PRO A 36 6.97 -8.35 -9.51
C PRO A 36 5.82 -7.43 -9.90
N PHE A 37 5.32 -6.57 -9.00
CA PHE A 37 4.26 -5.63 -9.40
C PHE A 37 4.86 -4.57 -10.33
N GLU A 38 4.34 -4.46 -11.56
CA GLU A 38 4.59 -3.34 -12.48
C GLU A 38 3.96 -2.06 -11.92
N LEU A 39 4.49 -1.58 -10.79
CA LEU A 39 4.06 -0.37 -10.14
C LEU A 39 4.85 0.79 -10.71
N ALA A 40 4.20 1.56 -11.59
CA ALA A 40 4.77 2.79 -12.10
C ALA A 40 4.85 3.84 -10.97
N PRO A 41 5.99 4.54 -10.79
CA PRO A 41 6.06 5.71 -9.94
C PRO A 41 4.96 6.72 -10.28
N GLY A 42 4.36 7.32 -9.25
CA GLY A 42 3.24 8.23 -9.41
C GLY A 42 1.87 7.55 -9.55
N ALA A 43 1.80 6.22 -9.66
CA ALA A 43 0.53 5.49 -9.62
C ALA A 43 -0.15 5.65 -8.26
N VAL A 44 -1.49 5.81 -8.27
CA VAL A 44 -2.29 5.90 -7.04
C VAL A 44 -2.93 4.56 -6.75
N LEU A 45 -2.64 4.02 -5.58
CA LEU A 45 -3.08 2.71 -5.13
C LEU A 45 -4.09 2.85 -3.98
N SER A 46 -4.99 1.88 -3.88
CA SER A 46 -5.83 1.70 -2.69
C SER A 46 -5.03 1.00 -1.60
N LEU A 47 -5.02 1.56 -0.40
CA LEU A 47 -4.26 1.03 0.73
C LEU A 47 -5.16 0.95 1.96
N SER A 48 -5.32 -0.24 2.51
CA SER A 48 -6.08 -0.44 3.74
C SER A 48 -5.12 -0.51 4.94
N LEU A 49 -5.23 0.44 5.87
CA LEU A 49 -4.48 0.44 7.12
C LEU A 49 -5.34 -0.21 8.20
N LEU A 50 -5.03 -1.47 8.56
CA LEU A 50 -5.83 -2.26 9.51
C LEU A 50 -7.34 -2.27 9.18
N GLY A 51 -7.69 -2.40 7.89
CA GLY A 51 -9.08 -2.43 7.43
C GLY A 51 -9.63 -1.04 7.07
N THR A 52 -8.98 0.04 7.49
CA THR A 52 -9.39 1.41 7.15
C THR A 52 -8.88 1.80 5.77
N GLN A 53 -9.78 1.98 4.82
CA GLN A 53 -9.44 2.37 3.46
C GLN A 53 -8.81 3.77 3.40
N SER A 54 -7.69 3.85 2.70
CA SER A 54 -6.92 5.05 2.37
C SER A 54 -6.32 4.90 0.97
N TYR A 55 -5.60 5.91 0.50
CA TYR A 55 -4.97 5.94 -0.81
C TYR A 55 -3.55 6.44 -0.71
N THR A 56 -2.65 5.84 -1.47
CA THR A 56 -1.23 6.19 -1.49
C THR A 56 -0.80 6.42 -2.93
N GLN A 57 0.12 7.35 -3.15
CA GLN A 57 0.82 7.47 -4.42
C GLN A 57 2.19 6.82 -4.28
N LEU A 58 2.53 5.97 -5.25
CA LEU A 58 3.80 5.30 -5.28
C LEU A 58 4.92 6.32 -5.45
N ALA A 59 5.81 6.37 -4.46
CA ALA A 59 7.02 7.18 -4.50
C ALA A 59 8.23 6.31 -4.85
N GLN A 60 9.40 6.94 -4.94
CA GLN A 60 10.67 6.25 -5.07
C GLN A 60 11.57 6.53 -3.87
N THR A 61 12.29 5.51 -3.39
CA THR A 61 13.42 5.67 -2.47
C THR A 61 14.52 6.51 -3.13
N LEU A 62 15.49 6.98 -2.33
CA LEU A 62 16.67 7.67 -2.88
C LEU A 62 17.48 6.76 -3.83
N ALA A 63 17.37 5.45 -3.67
CA ALA A 63 17.99 4.45 -4.55
C ALA A 63 17.13 4.12 -5.80
N GLY A 64 15.98 4.79 -5.99
CA GLY A 64 15.10 4.60 -7.13
C GLY A 64 14.11 3.44 -7.04
N ALA A 65 14.08 2.71 -5.91
CA ALA A 65 13.14 1.61 -5.70
C ALA A 65 11.73 2.12 -5.35
N PRO A 66 10.64 1.43 -5.73
CA PRO A 66 9.29 1.83 -5.35
C PRO A 66 9.10 1.79 -3.83
N ALA A 67 8.40 2.77 -3.28
CA ALA A 67 8.11 2.86 -1.85
C ALA A 67 6.77 3.53 -1.54
N LEU A 68 6.19 3.15 -0.41
CA LEU A 68 5.06 3.87 0.18
C LEU A 68 5.59 4.87 1.21
N ARG A 69 5.16 6.12 1.11
CA ARG A 69 5.56 7.20 2.05
C ARG A 69 4.39 7.87 2.74
N SER A 70 3.20 7.67 2.20
CA SER A 70 2.03 8.37 2.67
C SER A 70 0.76 7.60 2.40
N ALA A 71 -0.29 7.89 3.17
CA ALA A 71 -1.63 7.42 2.91
C ALA A 71 -2.65 8.48 3.29
N PHE A 72 -3.64 8.71 2.44
CA PHE A 72 -4.63 9.77 2.59
C PHE A 72 -6.05 9.24 2.45
N GLN A 73 -7.01 10.00 2.98
CA GLN A 73 -8.43 9.64 2.91
C GLN A 73 -8.97 9.56 1.47
N THR A 74 -8.41 10.34 0.54
CA THR A 74 -8.92 10.42 -0.84
C THR A 74 -7.81 10.31 -1.87
N ARG A 75 -8.14 9.78 -3.05
CA ARG A 75 -7.21 9.73 -4.20
C ARG A 75 -6.70 11.10 -4.63
N ARG A 76 -7.52 12.15 -4.47
CA ARG A 76 -7.14 13.53 -4.81
C ARG A 76 -6.00 14.01 -3.94
N LEU A 77 -6.09 13.77 -2.63
CA LEU A 77 -5.03 14.11 -1.67
C LEU A 77 -3.76 13.30 -1.95
N ALA A 78 -3.91 12.01 -2.29
CA ALA A 78 -2.76 11.17 -2.61
C ALA A 78 -1.95 11.63 -3.82
N ARG A 79 -2.54 12.38 -4.76
CA ARG A 79 -1.84 12.92 -5.95
C ARG A 79 -1.09 14.21 -5.71
N VAL A 80 -1.24 14.82 -4.54
CA VAL A 80 -0.51 16.05 -4.21
C VAL A 80 0.96 15.68 -4.04
N GLU A 81 1.84 16.43 -4.68
CA GLU A 81 3.28 16.14 -4.72
C GLU A 81 3.96 16.28 -3.35
N GLU A 82 3.55 17.29 -2.58
CA GLU A 82 3.99 17.54 -1.20
C GLU A 82 2.79 17.72 -0.27
N PRO A 83 2.11 16.62 0.11
CA PRO A 83 0.99 16.69 1.02
C PRO A 83 1.47 17.05 2.44
N THR A 84 0.64 17.78 3.17
CA THR A 84 0.90 18.15 4.56
C THR A 84 1.02 16.89 5.43
N ALA A 85 1.92 16.94 6.41
CA ALA A 85 2.16 15.80 7.30
C ALA A 85 0.90 15.45 8.13
N GLU A 86 0.07 16.44 8.45
CA GLU A 86 -1.14 16.30 9.28
C GLU A 86 -2.23 15.39 8.67
N ASP A 87 -2.22 15.19 7.35
CA ASP A 87 -3.18 14.30 6.67
C ASP A 87 -2.60 12.91 6.39
N ASN A 88 -1.33 12.66 6.74
CA ASN A 88 -0.64 11.44 6.39
C ASN A 88 -0.91 10.30 7.39
N ARG A 89 -1.99 9.56 7.13
CA ARG A 89 -2.41 8.41 7.92
C ARG A 89 -1.39 7.29 8.00
N LEU A 90 -0.45 7.17 7.05
CA LEU A 90 0.59 6.13 7.12
C LEU A 90 1.57 6.43 8.25
N ALA A 91 1.99 7.69 8.38
CA ALA A 91 2.89 8.10 9.45
C ALA A 91 2.21 7.93 10.82
N ASP A 92 0.97 8.39 10.94
CA ASP A 92 0.16 8.24 12.16
C ASP A 92 -0.04 6.77 12.54
N TRP A 93 -0.24 5.90 11.54
CA TRP A 93 -0.40 4.47 11.77
C TRP A 93 0.90 3.81 12.25
N ILE A 94 2.05 4.15 11.67
CA ILE A 94 3.37 3.64 12.08
C ILE A 94 3.67 4.10 13.51
N ASP A 95 3.48 5.37 13.82
CA ASP A 95 3.71 5.94 15.15
C ASP A 95 2.75 5.37 16.19
N GLY A 96 1.45 5.30 15.87
CA GLY A 96 0.42 4.73 16.74
C GLY A 96 0.60 3.22 17.00
N ALA A 97 1.25 2.50 16.09
CA ALA A 97 1.65 1.11 16.28
C ALA A 97 3.00 0.96 17.04
N GLY A 98 3.69 2.06 17.34
CA GLY A 98 5.00 2.07 18.00
C GLY A 98 6.12 1.48 17.13
N LEU A 99 5.99 1.53 15.81
CA LEU A 99 6.94 0.94 14.88
C LEU A 99 8.04 1.93 14.51
N ALA A 100 9.29 1.48 14.59
CA ALA A 100 10.48 2.24 14.22
C ALA A 100 11.19 1.66 12.99
N ALA A 101 12.21 2.37 12.51
CA ALA A 101 13.06 1.85 11.44
C ALA A 101 13.66 0.49 11.82
N GLY A 102 13.56 -0.49 10.91
CA GLY A 102 13.96 -1.88 11.12
C GLY A 102 12.82 -2.79 11.59
N ASP A 103 11.76 -2.25 12.17
CA ASP A 103 10.58 -3.04 12.52
C ASP A 103 9.85 -3.52 11.26
N ARG A 104 9.08 -4.60 11.41
CA ARG A 104 8.43 -5.25 10.27
C ARG A 104 6.93 -5.05 10.29
N VAL A 105 6.38 -4.89 9.10
CA VAL A 105 4.95 -4.89 8.83
C VAL A 105 4.61 -5.97 7.84
N VAL A 106 3.34 -6.34 7.78
CA VAL A 106 2.83 -7.26 6.78
C VAL A 106 2.06 -6.49 5.73
N PHE A 107 2.50 -6.65 4.48
CA PHE A 107 1.91 -6.08 3.29
C PHE A 107 1.12 -7.16 2.55
N ASP A 108 -0.19 -7.00 2.54
CA ASP A 108 -1.13 -7.95 1.95
C ASP A 108 -1.55 -7.48 0.56
N VAL A 109 -1.40 -8.36 -0.43
CA VAL A 109 -1.80 -8.12 -1.82
C VAL A 109 -3.25 -8.57 -1.97
N LEU A 110 -4.16 -7.60 -2.12
CA LEU A 110 -5.60 -7.87 -2.29
C LEU A 110 -5.98 -7.93 -3.77
N ALA A 111 -5.43 -7.00 -4.56
CA ALA A 111 -5.50 -6.99 -6.01
C ALA A 111 -4.21 -6.35 -6.55
N ALA A 112 -3.37 -7.15 -7.18
CA ALA A 112 -2.10 -6.72 -7.76
C ALA A 112 -2.28 -5.47 -8.65
N GLY A 113 -1.41 -4.48 -8.46
CA GLY A 113 -1.44 -3.20 -9.19
C GLY A 113 -2.51 -2.21 -8.73
N HIS A 114 -3.41 -2.59 -7.83
CA HIS A 114 -4.57 -1.77 -7.48
C HIS A 114 -4.80 -1.58 -5.98
N ALA A 115 -4.81 -2.66 -5.20
CA ALA A 115 -5.26 -2.63 -3.82
C ALA A 115 -4.46 -3.54 -2.90
N TYR A 116 -4.11 -2.98 -1.75
CA TYR A 116 -3.20 -3.58 -0.79
C TYR A 116 -3.66 -3.33 0.64
N GLY A 117 -3.24 -4.18 1.56
CA GLY A 117 -3.43 -4.05 2.99
C GLY A 117 -2.11 -3.90 3.73
N LEU A 118 -2.12 -3.15 4.82
CA LEU A 118 -1.03 -3.09 5.79
C LEU A 118 -1.55 -3.46 7.18
N ARG A 119 -0.76 -4.26 7.89
CA ARG A 119 -1.03 -4.65 9.27
C ARG A 119 0.26 -4.93 10.03
N ALA A 120 0.20 -4.87 11.35
CA ALA A 120 1.28 -5.34 12.20
C ALA A 120 1.41 -6.87 12.08
N PRO A 121 2.61 -7.45 12.30
CA PRO A 121 2.78 -8.89 12.35
C PRO A 121 1.88 -9.55 13.40
N GLY A 122 1.28 -10.68 13.07
CA GLY A 122 0.38 -11.41 13.97
C GLY A 122 -1.06 -10.90 14.01
N GLU A 123 -1.35 -9.69 13.52
CA GLU A 123 -2.70 -9.17 13.44
C GLU A 123 -3.53 -9.87 12.36
N ARG A 124 -4.81 -10.08 12.65
CA ARG A 124 -5.81 -10.52 11.68
C ARG A 124 -6.74 -9.38 11.34
N VAL A 125 -6.90 -9.11 10.06
CA VAL A 125 -7.68 -7.98 9.56
C VAL A 125 -8.66 -8.47 8.51
N VAL A 126 -9.81 -7.81 8.42
CA VAL A 126 -10.76 -8.02 7.33
C VAL A 126 -10.74 -6.77 6.47
N TYR A 127 -10.43 -6.96 5.20
CA TYR A 127 -10.39 -5.90 4.20
C TYR A 127 -11.73 -5.80 3.48
N ASP A 128 -12.11 -4.59 3.12
CA ASP A 128 -13.12 -4.41 2.08
C ASP A 128 -12.54 -4.88 0.76
N SER A 129 -13.29 -5.70 0.02
CA SER A 129 -12.89 -6.11 -1.31
C SER A 129 -12.70 -4.86 -2.16
N PRO A 130 -11.54 -4.68 -2.81
CA PRO A 130 -11.37 -3.59 -3.73
C PRO A 130 -12.48 -3.68 -4.79
N ALA A 131 -13.04 -2.52 -5.15
CA ALA A 131 -13.95 -2.46 -6.28
C ALA A 131 -13.19 -2.99 -7.49
N ARG A 132 -13.56 -4.19 -7.96
CA ARG A 132 -12.98 -4.76 -9.17
C ARG A 132 -13.25 -3.73 -10.28
N PRO A 133 -12.24 -3.21 -11.00
CA PRO A 133 -12.55 -2.60 -12.28
C PRO A 133 -13.31 -3.66 -13.07
N ASP A 134 -14.48 -3.32 -13.62
CA ASP A 134 -15.33 -4.27 -14.32
C ASP A 134 -14.47 -5.23 -15.17
N PRO A 135 -14.60 -6.56 -15.01
CA PRO A 135 -13.77 -7.51 -15.75
C PRO A 135 -13.90 -7.35 -17.28
N ALA A 136 -14.88 -6.58 -17.75
CA ALA A 136 -15.07 -6.19 -19.14
C ALA A 136 -13.89 -5.44 -19.80
N LEU A 137 -12.86 -5.01 -19.07
CA LEU A 137 -11.68 -4.32 -19.65
C LEU A 137 -10.35 -5.10 -19.53
N SER A 138 -10.29 -6.19 -18.78
CA SER A 138 -9.08 -7.03 -18.69
C SER A 138 -9.12 -8.24 -19.63
N ASP A 139 -10.27 -8.57 -20.22
CA ASP A 139 -10.40 -9.64 -21.23
C ASP A 139 -9.99 -9.22 -22.67
N ILE A 140 -9.46 -8.01 -22.86
CA ILE A 140 -9.10 -7.51 -24.21
C ILE A 140 -7.66 -7.90 -24.62
N ALA A 141 -6.87 -8.52 -23.74
CA ALA A 141 -5.50 -8.93 -24.07
C ALA A 141 -5.36 -10.37 -24.62
N GLU A 142 -6.41 -11.19 -24.62
CA GLU A 142 -6.35 -12.57 -25.17
C GLU A 142 -7.36 -12.85 -26.30
N LYS A 143 -8.11 -11.84 -26.77
CA LYS A 143 -9.14 -12.01 -27.82
C LYS A 143 -9.05 -11.09 -29.03
N PHE A 144 -7.85 -10.59 -29.31
CA PHE A 144 -7.42 -10.12 -30.63
C PHE A 144 -6.01 -10.69 -30.79
N GLY A 145 -5.80 -11.87 -31.37
CA GLY A 145 -6.17 -12.20 -32.74
C GLY A 145 -5.02 -11.78 -33.64
#